data_AF-A0A386NEG5-F1
#
_entry.id   AF-A0A386NEG5-F1
#
_cell.length_a   1.000
_cell.length_b   1.000
_cell.length_c   1.000
_cell.angle_alpha   90.00
_cell.angle_beta   90.00
_cell.angle_gamma   90.00
#
_symmetry.space_group_name_H-M   'P 1'
#
loop_
_entity.id
_entity.type
_entity.pdbx_description
1 polymer ?
#
loop_
_entity_poly.entity_id
_entity_poly.type
_entity_poly.pdbx_seq_one_letter_code
_entity_poly.pdbx_strand_id
1 'polypeptide(L)'
;EFKCCLLPFLILLMQLFPSLMLFFEMIFFLEDYNLTVKVMGHQWYWTYEYSDLFNFSFDSYMLNIEYLMLGSEMFMEVDNRLILPNDLLIRFVCSSTDVIHAWVLPMFFLKTDVMSGLMTVFSFNFDILGLFYGQCSEICGIN
;
A
#
# COMPACT_ATOMS: atom_id res chain seq x y z
N GLU A 1 -27.44 -15.52 31.51
CA GLU A 1 -27.52 -15.80 30.07
C GLU A 1 -27.86 -14.55 29.26
N PHE A 2 -29.10 -14.03 29.32
CA PHE A 2 -29.50 -12.85 28.53
C PHE A 2 -28.56 -11.63 28.66
N LYS A 3 -28.13 -11.26 29.88
CA LYS A 3 -27.19 -10.15 30.10
C LYS A 3 -25.82 -10.38 29.46
N CYS A 4 -25.34 -11.61 29.49
CA CYS A 4 -24.05 -11.99 28.89
C CYS A 4 -24.12 -12.05 27.35
N CYS A 5 -25.32 -12.11 26.75
CA CYS A 5 -25.49 -11.94 25.30
C CYS A 5 -25.70 -10.47 24.93
N LEU A 6 -26.47 -9.72 25.73
CA LEU A 6 -26.81 -8.33 25.47
C LEU A 6 -25.57 -7.41 25.53
N LEU A 7 -24.68 -7.60 26.52
CA LEU A 7 -23.51 -6.75 26.70
C LEU A 7 -22.51 -6.87 25.53
N PRO A 8 -22.07 -8.08 25.10
CA PRO A 8 -21.22 -8.22 23.91
C PRO A 8 -21.89 -7.72 22.64
N PHE A 9 -23.19 -7.94 22.48
CA PHE A 9 -23.93 -7.43 21.32
C PHE A 9 -23.88 -5.90 21.22
N LEU A 10 -24.07 -5.19 22.34
CA LEU A 10 -23.98 -3.72 22.37
C LEU A 10 -22.56 -3.23 22.08
N ILE A 11 -21.52 -3.92 22.58
CA ILE A 11 -20.12 -3.60 22.29
C ILE A 11 -19.85 -3.74 20.78
N LEU A 12 -20.31 -4.83 20.17
CA LEU A 12 -20.17 -5.05 18.73
C LEU A 12 -20.88 -3.96 17.92
N LEU A 13 -22.10 -3.55 18.31
CA LEU A 13 -22.80 -2.46 17.65
C LEU A 13 -22.01 -1.15 17.73
N MET A 14 -21.46 -0.82 18.91
CA MET A 14 -20.65 0.39 19.06
C MET A 14 -19.36 0.39 18.22
N GLN A 15 -18.77 -0.78 17.95
CA GLN A 15 -17.60 -0.91 17.08
C GLN A 15 -17.99 -0.90 15.59
N LEU A 16 -19.15 -1.47 15.25
CA LEU A 16 -19.61 -1.60 13.87
C LEU A 16 -19.85 -0.23 13.21
N PHE A 17 -20.51 0.70 13.91
CA PHE A 17 -20.84 2.01 13.35
C PHE A 17 -19.61 2.81 12.87
N PRO A 18 -18.58 3.08 13.69
CA PRO A 18 -17.39 3.80 13.22
C PRO A 18 -16.62 3.01 12.17
N SER A 19 -16.58 1.68 12.26
CA SER A 19 -15.90 0.84 11.27
C SER A 19 -16.54 0.94 9.88
N LEU A 20 -17.87 0.92 9.80
CA LEU A 20 -18.59 1.06 8.53
C LEU A 20 -18.46 2.47 7.96
N MET A 21 -18.48 3.50 8.82
CA MET A 21 -18.28 4.89 8.38
C MET A 21 -16.94 5.05 7.66
N LEU A 22 -15.85 4.60 8.28
CA LEU A 22 -14.51 4.65 7.68
C LEU A 22 -14.43 3.82 6.38
N PHE A 23 -15.04 2.63 6.36
CA PHE A 23 -15.06 1.79 5.17
C PHE A 23 -15.75 2.47 3.98
N PHE A 24 -16.91 3.10 4.21
CA PHE A 24 -17.60 3.82 3.14
C PHE A 24 -16.83 5.06 2.68
N GLU A 25 -16.24 5.81 3.61
CA GLU A 25 -15.37 6.96 3.25
C GLU A 25 -14.26 6.52 2.29
N MET A 26 -13.52 5.46 2.61
CA MET A 26 -12.45 4.93 1.75
C MET A 26 -12.93 4.56 0.33
N ILE A 27 -14.14 4.00 0.18
CA ILE A 27 -14.68 3.61 -1.13
C ILE A 27 -15.04 4.84 -1.97
N PHE A 28 -15.62 5.88 -1.38
CA PHE A 28 -16.08 7.04 -2.13
C PHE A 28 -14.93 7.96 -2.61
N PHE A 29 -13.71 7.81 -2.07
CA PHE A 29 -12.52 8.54 -2.55
C PHE A 29 -12.06 8.15 -3.97
N LEU A 30 -12.71 7.23 -4.68
CA LEU A 30 -12.21 6.68 -5.96
C LEU A 30 -12.43 7.57 -7.20
N GLU A 31 -13.25 8.62 -7.12
CA GLU A 31 -13.80 9.30 -8.31
C GLU A 31 -12.89 10.41 -8.90
N ASP A 32 -12.22 11.24 -8.08
CA ASP A 32 -11.43 12.41 -8.54
C ASP A 32 -9.95 12.33 -8.15
N TYR A 33 -9.12 11.71 -9.00
CA TYR A 33 -7.68 11.50 -8.79
C TYR A 33 -6.84 12.39 -9.73
N ASN A 34 -5.67 12.82 -9.27
CA ASN A 34 -4.75 13.69 -10.00
C ASN A 34 -3.60 12.94 -10.69
N LEU A 35 -3.28 11.74 -10.17
CA LEU A 35 -2.17 10.92 -10.64
C LEU A 35 -2.52 9.45 -10.48
N THR A 36 -2.19 8.64 -11.48
CA THR A 36 -2.29 7.19 -11.45
C THR A 36 -0.90 6.57 -11.38
N VAL A 37 -0.69 5.73 -10.38
CA VAL A 37 0.53 4.93 -10.19
C VAL A 37 0.16 3.47 -10.22
N LYS A 38 0.75 2.74 -11.16
CA LYS A 38 0.63 1.28 -11.20
C LYS A 38 1.78 0.66 -10.41
N VAL A 39 1.43 -0.28 -9.55
CA VAL A 39 2.36 -1.02 -8.68
C VAL A 39 2.33 -2.48 -9.10
N MET A 40 3.47 -2.97 -9.58
CA MET A 40 3.62 -4.36 -10.01
C MET A 40 4.53 -5.13 -9.06
N GLY A 41 3.98 -6.19 -8.47
CA GLY A 41 4.73 -7.14 -7.67
C GLY A 41 5.46 -8.16 -8.55
N HIS A 42 6.72 -8.41 -8.21
CA HIS A 42 7.57 -9.43 -8.80
C HIS A 42 8.29 -10.21 -7.69
N GLN A 43 8.83 -11.38 -8.00
CA GLN A 43 9.68 -12.14 -7.10
C GLN A 43 10.92 -11.32 -6.73
N TRP A 44 10.75 -10.72 -5.55
CA TRP A 44 11.67 -9.95 -4.71
C TRP A 44 12.04 -8.55 -5.17
N TYR A 45 11.15 -7.89 -5.91
CA TYR A 45 11.22 -6.46 -6.19
C TYR A 45 9.86 -5.90 -6.61
N TRP A 46 9.79 -4.58 -6.67
CA TRP A 46 8.59 -3.87 -7.13
C TRP A 46 8.90 -3.07 -8.39
N THR A 47 7.96 -3.01 -9.32
CA THR A 47 8.03 -2.10 -10.46
C THR A 47 6.92 -1.07 -10.32
N TYR A 48 7.27 0.20 -10.50
CA TYR A 48 6.33 1.31 -10.44
C TYR A 48 6.23 1.97 -11.80
N GLU A 49 5.01 2.28 -12.24
CA GLU A 49 4.74 2.93 -13.52
C GLU A 49 3.80 4.13 -13.31
N TYR A 50 4.22 5.32 -13.74
CA TYR A 50 3.38 6.51 -13.77
C TYR A 50 2.67 6.57 -15.13
N SER A 51 1.46 6.02 -15.21
CA SER A 51 0.73 5.92 -16.48
C SER A 51 0.35 7.28 -17.07
N ASP A 52 0.17 8.30 -16.22
CA ASP A 52 -0.25 9.62 -16.67
C ASP A 52 0.93 10.49 -17.14
N LEU A 53 2.17 10.06 -16.87
CA LEU A 53 3.41 10.80 -17.14
C LEU A 53 4.33 9.98 -18.05
N PHE A 54 4.15 10.08 -19.36
CA PHE A 54 4.99 9.46 -20.39
C PHE A 54 5.20 7.94 -20.26
N ASN A 55 4.34 7.25 -19.50
CA ASN A 55 4.52 5.85 -19.11
C ASN A 55 5.93 5.58 -18.56
N PHE A 56 6.44 6.49 -17.74
CA PHE A 56 7.72 6.28 -17.07
C PHE A 56 7.58 5.11 -16.07
N SER A 57 8.42 4.09 -16.22
CA SER A 57 8.48 2.94 -15.33
C SER A 57 9.90 2.66 -14.87
N PHE A 58 10.02 2.13 -13.65
CA PHE A 58 11.29 1.76 -13.05
C PHE A 58 11.11 0.63 -12.04
N ASP A 59 12.18 -0.14 -11.84
CA ASP A 59 12.23 -1.21 -10.85
C ASP A 59 12.87 -0.69 -9.55
N SER A 60 12.39 -1.22 -8.42
CA SER A 60 12.81 -0.90 -7.06
C SER A 60 13.26 -2.18 -6.37
N TYR A 61 14.57 -2.36 -6.27
CA TYR A 61 15.23 -3.46 -5.59
C TYR A 61 15.73 -3.04 -4.21
N MET A 62 15.71 -3.98 -3.26
CA MET A 62 16.36 -3.78 -1.95
C MET A 62 17.87 -3.62 -2.15
N LEU A 63 18.47 -2.61 -1.51
CA LEU A 63 19.91 -2.43 -1.54
C LEU A 63 20.60 -3.52 -0.70
N ASN A 64 21.66 -4.12 -1.25
CA ASN A 64 22.53 -5.00 -0.48
C ASN A 64 23.24 -4.23 0.63
N ILE A 65 23.50 -4.91 1.75
CA ILE A 65 24.12 -4.35 2.96
C ILE A 65 25.47 -3.67 2.66
N GLU A 66 26.21 -4.18 1.67
CA GLU A 66 27.51 -3.62 1.26
C GLU A 66 27.42 -2.22 0.62
N TYR A 67 26.25 -1.86 0.07
CA TYR A 67 26.00 -0.56 -0.57
C TYR A 67 25.28 0.43 0.35
N LEU A 68 24.98 0.04 1.59
CA LEU A 68 24.30 0.90 2.56
C LEU A 68 25.24 2.02 3.05
N MET A 69 24.71 3.24 3.06
CA MET A 69 25.40 4.40 3.59
C MET A 69 25.25 4.46 5.12
N LEU A 70 26.21 5.10 5.80
CA LEU A 70 26.10 5.36 7.25
C LEU A 70 24.80 6.10 7.57
N GLY A 71 23.98 5.52 8.45
CA GLY A 71 22.68 6.07 8.85
C GLY A 71 21.48 5.58 8.03
N SER A 72 21.68 4.68 7.07
CA SER A 72 20.58 4.01 6.36
C SER A 72 19.98 2.84 7.15
N GLU A 73 18.69 2.60 6.93
CA GLU A 73 17.96 1.51 7.58
C GLU A 73 18.20 0.18 6.85
N MET A 74 18.71 -0.82 7.57
CA MET A 74 18.95 -2.15 7.01
C MET A 74 17.63 -2.80 6.56
N PHE A 75 17.64 -3.47 5.41
CA PHE A 75 16.49 -4.19 4.82
C PHE A 75 15.27 -3.34 4.44
N MET A 76 15.37 -2.01 4.51
CA MET A 76 14.29 -1.09 4.13
C MET A 76 14.68 -0.19 2.96
N GLU A 77 15.98 0.07 2.77
CA GLU A 77 16.45 0.87 1.65
C GLU A 77 16.32 0.16 0.31
N VAL A 78 15.96 0.96 -0.70
CA VAL A 78 15.83 0.54 -2.10
C VAL A 78 16.68 1.43 -2.99
N ASP A 79 17.03 0.93 -4.16
CA ASP A 79 17.80 1.68 -5.17
C ASP A 79 17.01 2.86 -5.75
N ASN A 80 15.77 2.62 -6.17
CA ASN A 80 14.87 3.61 -6.74
C ASN A 80 13.61 3.73 -5.88
N ARG A 81 13.42 4.90 -5.26
CA ARG A 81 12.26 5.16 -4.41
C ARG A 81 11.06 5.59 -5.25
N LEU A 82 9.86 5.16 -4.86
CA LEU A 82 8.62 5.73 -5.37
C LEU A 82 8.46 7.16 -4.85
N ILE A 83 8.41 8.14 -5.76
CA ILE A 83 8.29 9.56 -5.43
C ILE A 83 6.88 10.01 -5.77
N LEU A 84 6.15 10.48 -4.75
CA LEU A 84 4.76 10.89 -4.89
C LEU A 84 4.59 12.35 -4.46
N PRO A 85 3.69 13.11 -5.10
CA PRO A 85 3.33 14.43 -4.63
C PRO A 85 2.53 14.37 -3.32
N ASN A 86 2.69 15.38 -2.48
CA ASN A 86 1.86 15.61 -1.28
C ASN A 86 0.58 16.36 -1.67
N ASP A 87 -0.46 16.23 -0.85
CA ASP A 87 -1.74 16.94 -0.97
C ASP A 87 -2.47 16.74 -2.32
N LEU A 88 -2.23 15.60 -2.98
CA LEU A 88 -2.92 15.19 -4.20
C LEU A 88 -3.48 13.79 -4.02
N LEU A 89 -4.68 13.56 -4.57
CA LEU A 89 -5.29 12.25 -4.55
C LEU A 89 -4.65 11.36 -5.62
N ILE A 90 -3.98 10.30 -5.19
CA ILE A 90 -3.26 9.38 -6.06
C ILE A 90 -4.06 8.10 -6.16
N ARG A 91 -4.34 7.65 -7.38
CA ARG A 91 -4.91 6.32 -7.64
C ARG A 91 -3.78 5.32 -7.78
N PHE A 92 -3.81 4.29 -6.95
CA PHE A 92 -2.96 3.12 -7.07
C PHE A 92 -3.70 2.00 -7.81
N VAL A 93 -3.02 1.41 -8.79
CA VAL A 93 -3.48 0.20 -9.49
C VAL A 93 -2.45 -0.89 -9.22
N CYS A 94 -2.78 -1.84 -8.35
CA CYS A 94 -1.85 -2.86 -7.90
C CYS A 94 -2.17 -4.21 -8.58
N SER A 95 -1.14 -4.86 -9.11
CA SER A 95 -1.23 -6.24 -9.61
C SER A 95 0.12 -6.95 -9.54
N SER A 96 0.15 -8.27 -9.68
CA SER A 96 1.40 -9.04 -9.67
C SER A 96 1.60 -9.72 -11.02
N THR A 97 2.86 -9.95 -11.38
CA THR A 97 3.18 -10.74 -12.58
C THR A 97 3.40 -12.22 -12.30
N ASP A 98 3.65 -12.60 -11.05
CA ASP A 98 4.01 -13.96 -10.65
C ASP A 98 3.11 -14.53 -9.53
N VAL A 99 3.55 -14.42 -8.28
CA VAL A 99 2.89 -14.94 -7.09
C VAL A 99 2.14 -13.82 -6.36
N ILE A 100 1.51 -14.16 -5.24
CA ILE A 100 0.84 -13.16 -4.40
C ILE A 100 1.91 -12.38 -3.62
N HIS A 101 1.76 -11.06 -3.62
CA HIS A 101 2.50 -10.13 -2.77
C HIS A 101 1.51 -9.28 -1.99
N ALA A 102 2.01 -8.48 -1.04
CA ALA A 102 1.20 -7.43 -0.43
C ALA A 102 2.01 -6.14 -0.36
N TRP A 103 1.50 -5.09 -1.00
CA TRP A 103 2.09 -3.77 -0.97
C TRP A 103 1.62 -3.05 0.30
N VAL A 104 2.56 -2.64 1.15
CA VAL A 104 2.26 -2.11 2.49
C VAL A 104 3.05 -0.85 2.77
N LEU A 105 2.40 0.13 3.39
CA LEU A 105 3.01 1.34 3.93
C LEU A 105 2.46 1.60 5.34
N PRO A 106 3.10 1.07 6.40
CA PRO A 106 2.52 1.01 7.75
C PRO A 106 2.22 2.38 8.36
N MET A 107 3.03 3.40 8.06
CA MET A 107 2.83 4.77 8.58
C MET A 107 1.45 5.34 8.22
N PHE A 108 0.89 4.91 7.08
CA PHE A 108 -0.42 5.33 6.59
C PHE A 108 -1.48 4.24 6.73
N PHE A 109 -1.18 3.15 7.44
CA PHE A 109 -2.05 1.98 7.60
C PHE A 109 -2.53 1.40 6.27
N LEU A 110 -1.73 1.56 5.21
CA LEU A 110 -2.04 1.01 3.89
C LEU A 110 -1.49 -0.41 3.80
N LYS A 111 -2.37 -1.34 3.42
CA LYS A 111 -2.02 -2.69 2.99
C LYS A 111 -2.96 -3.07 1.85
N THR A 112 -2.41 -3.57 0.77
CA THR A 112 -3.21 -4.13 -0.33
C THR A 112 -2.51 -5.36 -0.88
N ASP A 113 -3.25 -6.46 -0.95
CA ASP A 113 -2.76 -7.69 -1.55
C ASP A 113 -2.76 -7.53 -3.07
N VAL A 114 -1.71 -8.06 -3.68
CA VAL A 114 -1.34 -7.86 -5.06
C VAL A 114 -1.22 -9.22 -5.72
N MET A 115 -2.17 -9.55 -6.60
CA MET A 115 -2.37 -10.91 -7.12
C MET A 115 -2.27 -10.93 -8.65
N SER A 116 -1.69 -12.00 -9.18
CA SER A 116 -1.61 -12.20 -10.63
C SER A 116 -3.00 -12.41 -11.22
N GLY A 117 -3.31 -11.68 -12.30
CA GLY A 117 -4.60 -11.73 -12.99
C GLY A 117 -5.72 -10.89 -12.33
N LEU A 118 -5.46 -10.23 -11.20
CA LEU A 118 -6.39 -9.30 -10.56
C LEU A 118 -5.76 -7.90 -10.47
N MET A 119 -6.58 -6.87 -10.68
CA MET A 119 -6.19 -5.48 -10.48
C MET A 119 -6.97 -4.93 -9.29
N THR A 120 -6.27 -4.65 -8.21
CA THR A 120 -6.82 -3.94 -7.05
C THR A 120 -6.57 -2.46 -7.21
N VAL A 121 -7.59 -1.65 -6.92
CA VAL A 121 -7.54 -0.19 -7.10
C VAL A 121 -7.98 0.48 -5.82
N PHE A 122 -7.18 1.44 -5.36
CA PHE A 122 -7.53 2.33 -4.26
C PHE A 122 -6.97 3.72 -4.53
N SER A 123 -7.50 4.72 -3.84
CA SER A 123 -6.97 6.08 -3.86
C SER A 123 -6.52 6.50 -2.48
N PHE A 124 -5.46 7.30 -2.42
CA PHE A 124 -4.93 7.82 -1.16
C PHE A 124 -4.28 9.19 -1.37
N ASN A 125 -4.42 10.06 -0.37
CA ASN A 125 -3.75 11.34 -0.32
C ASN A 125 -2.71 11.32 0.81
N PHE A 126 -1.48 11.72 0.51
CA PHE A 126 -0.43 11.90 1.50
C PHE A 126 -0.42 13.35 1.97
N ASP A 127 -0.69 13.57 3.25
CA ASP A 127 -0.77 14.93 3.83
C ASP A 127 0.58 15.41 4.42
N ILE A 128 1.57 14.52 4.53
CA ILE A 128 2.85 14.79 5.16
C ILE A 128 3.99 14.43 4.21
N LEU A 129 4.90 15.40 3.99
CA LEU A 129 6.16 15.17 3.29
C LEU A 129 7.14 14.40 4.18
N GLY A 130 7.75 13.37 3.60
CA GLY A 130 8.75 12.58 4.31
C GLY A 130 9.20 11.39 3.50
N LEU A 131 9.98 10.54 4.17
CA LEU A 131 10.38 9.26 3.64
C LEU A 131 9.72 8.18 4.51
N PHE A 132 8.96 7.31 3.85
CA PHE A 132 8.17 6.28 4.50
C PHE A 132 8.54 4.93 3.90
N TYR A 133 8.70 3.95 4.77
CA TYR A 133 9.13 2.61 4.37
C TYR A 133 8.00 1.60 4.51
N GLY A 134 8.12 0.54 3.74
CA GLY A 134 7.18 -0.58 3.71
C GLY A 134 7.91 -1.87 3.34
N GLN A 135 7.29 -3.00 3.66
CA GLN A 135 7.80 -4.33 3.30
C GLN A 135 6.66 -5.17 2.72
N CYS A 136 7.01 -6.14 1.86
CA CYS A 136 6.03 -7.11 1.40
C CYS A 136 5.47 -7.87 2.60
N SER A 137 4.14 -7.90 2.76
CA SER A 137 3.49 -8.54 3.92
C SER A 137 2.75 -9.84 3.57
N GLU A 138 3.13 -10.49 2.48
CA GLU A 138 2.60 -11.77 2.05
C GLU A 138 3.76 -12.69 1.65
N ILE A 139 3.63 -13.99 1.91
CA ILE A 139 4.69 -14.94 1.60
C ILE A 139 4.86 -15.05 0.08
N CYS A 140 6.00 -14.57 -0.45
CA CYS A 140 6.25 -14.48 -1.89
C CYS A 140 7.45 -15.31 -2.38
N GLY A 141 8.09 -16.09 -1.50
CA GLY A 141 9.18 -16.98 -1.87
C GLY A 141 10.27 -17.05 -0.81
N ILE A 142 11.51 -16.98 -1.26
CA ILE A 142 12.74 -17.21 -0.47
C ILE A 142 13.25 -15.92 0.17
N ASN A 143 13.22 -14.80 -0.57
CA ASN A 143 13.50 -13.46 -0.04
C ASN A 143 12.21 -12.71 0.28
#